data_AF-A0AAD3HRI8-F1
#
_entry.id   AF-A0AAD3HRI8-F1
#
_cell.length_a   1.000
_cell.length_b   1.000
_cell.length_c   1.000
_cell.angle_alpha   90.00
_cell.angle_beta   90.00
_cell.angle_gamma   90.00
#
_symmetry.space_group_name_H-M   'P 1'
#
loop_
_entity.id
_entity.type
_entity.pdbx_description
1 polymer ?
#
loop_
_entity_poly.entity_id
_entity_poly.type
_entity_poly.pdbx_seq_one_letter_code
_entity_poly.pdbx_strand_id
1 'polypeptide(L)'
;MGGIGKRKVGGDHKHRKTYKQQRRGVFQERHIDQVWEDVRKPPAVVHDGKTGPLGTTAKSELDEDVPGFGKHYCIPCGKYFNSATALASHESERPHKRRVKLLNTTPRPHNQRDAEAAAGMGAPDNGPKLRTGAAAGAAEMDE
;
A
#
# COMPACT_ATOMS: atom_id res chain seq x y z
N MET A 1 -46.39 49.56 1.90
CA MET A 1 -45.48 48.68 2.66
C MET A 1 -45.09 47.50 1.77
N GLY A 2 -43.99 47.60 1.03
CA GLY A 2 -43.49 46.52 0.17
C GLY A 2 -42.17 46.00 0.72
N GLY A 3 -42.18 44.81 1.30
CA GLY A 3 -40.99 44.17 1.87
C GLY A 3 -39.99 43.81 0.76
N ILE A 4 -38.75 44.31 0.90
CA ILE A 4 -37.64 44.01 -0.01
C ILE A 4 -37.38 42.51 0.02
N GLY A 5 -37.66 41.85 -1.11
CA GLY A 5 -37.44 40.42 -1.29
C GLY A 5 -36.00 40.04 -1.01
N LYS A 6 -35.79 39.05 -0.13
CA LYS A 6 -34.48 38.46 0.11
C LYS A 6 -33.94 37.94 -1.22
N ARG A 7 -32.92 38.59 -1.77
CA ARG A 7 -32.17 38.07 -2.93
C ARG A 7 -31.67 36.68 -2.55
N LYS A 8 -32.15 35.62 -3.23
CA LYS A 8 -31.54 34.29 -3.15
C LYS A 8 -30.15 34.40 -3.77
N VAL A 9 -29.15 34.77 -2.98
CA VAL A 9 -27.75 34.49 -3.31
C VAL A 9 -27.65 32.97 -3.33
N GLY A 10 -27.57 32.39 -4.53
CA GLY A 10 -27.28 30.98 -4.70
C GLY A 10 -26.06 30.64 -3.87
N GLY A 11 -26.21 29.71 -2.92
CA GLY A 11 -25.12 29.34 -2.04
C GLY A 11 -24.02 28.71 -2.87
N ASP A 12 -22.96 29.46 -3.14
CA ASP A 12 -21.71 28.96 -3.72
C ASP A 12 -20.95 28.19 -2.63
N HIS A 13 -21.61 27.18 -2.06
CA HIS A 13 -21.02 26.27 -1.09
C HIS A 13 -20.15 25.30 -1.86
N LYS A 14 -18.94 25.76 -2.22
CA LYS A 14 -17.87 24.86 -2.66
C LYS A 14 -17.76 23.78 -1.58
N HIS A 15 -18.12 22.54 -1.90
CA HIS A 15 -18.04 21.37 -1.01
C HIS A 15 -16.57 21.03 -0.75
N ARG A 16 -15.85 21.95 -0.11
CA ARG A 16 -14.45 21.77 0.25
C ARG A 16 -14.44 20.87 1.46
N LYS A 17 -13.95 19.65 1.27
CA LYS A 17 -13.72 18.70 2.37
C LYS A 17 -12.98 19.41 3.50
N THR A 18 -13.45 19.24 4.72
CA THR A 18 -12.76 19.78 5.90
C THR A 18 -11.38 19.14 6.02
N TYR A 19 -10.44 19.78 6.70
CA TYR A 19 -9.10 19.24 6.93
C TYR A 19 -9.15 17.81 7.52
N LYS A 20 -10.05 17.58 8.48
CA LYS A 20 -10.26 16.26 9.10
C LYS A 20 -10.74 15.22 8.08
N GLN A 21 -11.68 15.58 7.19
CA GLN A 21 -12.15 14.69 6.13
C GLN A 21 -11.06 14.36 5.11
N GLN A 22 -10.22 15.34 4.76
CA GLN A 22 -9.09 15.13 3.85
C GLN A 22 -8.06 14.18 4.47
N ARG A 23 -7.67 14.43 5.72
CA ARG A 23 -6.74 13.58 6.47
C ARG A 23 -7.27 12.15 6.58
N ARG A 24 -8.55 11.98 6.91
CA ARG A 24 -9.18 10.64 7.01
C ARG A 24 -9.10 9.86 5.71
N GLY A 25 -9.25 10.50 4.55
CA GLY A 25 -9.09 9.84 3.26
C GLY A 25 -7.70 9.22 3.09
N VAL A 26 -6.64 9.95 3.45
CA VAL A 26 -5.26 9.45 3.39
C VAL A 26 -5.05 8.24 4.31
N PHE A 27 -5.68 8.21 5.48
CA PHE A 27 -5.57 7.10 6.42
C PHE A 27 -6.40 5.87 6.04
N GLN A 28 -7.46 6.04 5.25
CA GLN A 28 -8.28 4.93 4.76
C GLN A 28 -7.66 4.25 3.55
N GLU A 29 -6.79 4.95 2.83
CA GLU A 29 -6.02 4.37 1.74
C GLU A 29 -4.93 3.45 2.27
N ARG A 30 -4.53 2.48 1.44
CA ARG A 30 -3.40 1.63 1.76
C ARG A 30 -2.12 2.46 1.93
N HIS A 31 -1.46 2.26 3.05
CA HIS A 31 -0.24 2.99 3.40
C HIS A 31 0.94 2.59 2.52
N ILE A 32 1.88 3.54 2.35
CA ILE A 32 2.97 3.44 1.39
C ILE A 32 3.98 2.34 1.75
N ASP A 33 4.21 2.09 3.03
CA ASP A 33 5.02 1.01 3.57
C ASP A 33 4.44 -0.37 3.19
N GLN A 34 3.14 -0.57 3.39
CA GLN A 34 2.47 -1.81 3.01
C GLN A 34 2.54 -2.05 1.49
N VAL A 35 2.32 -1.01 0.68
CA VAL A 35 2.42 -1.10 -0.78
C VAL A 35 3.85 -1.36 -1.23
N TRP A 36 4.85 -0.76 -0.55
CA TRP A 36 6.26 -0.95 -0.88
C TRP A 36 6.73 -2.38 -0.67
N GLU A 37 6.26 -3.05 0.39
CA GLU A 37 6.52 -4.46 0.65
C GLU A 37 5.83 -5.37 -0.37
N ASP A 38 4.57 -5.10 -0.67
CA ASP A 38 3.76 -5.95 -1.55
C ASP A 38 4.20 -5.89 -3.01
N VAL A 39 4.76 -4.77 -3.49
CA VAL A 39 5.32 -4.68 -4.85
C VAL A 39 6.57 -5.54 -5.03
N ARG A 40 7.30 -5.86 -3.96
CA ARG A 40 8.56 -6.62 -4.01
C ARG A 40 8.39 -8.12 -3.81
N LYS A 41 7.29 -8.53 -3.17
CA LYS A 41 6.96 -9.95 -3.01
C LYS A 41 6.52 -10.53 -4.36
N PRO A 42 6.79 -11.82 -4.62
CA PRO A 42 6.22 -12.48 -5.79
C PRO A 42 4.69 -12.49 -5.68
N PRO A 43 3.96 -12.41 -6.80
CA PRO A 43 2.50 -12.28 -6.79
C PRO A 43 1.80 -13.44 -6.04
N ALA A 44 2.41 -14.64 -6.00
CA ALA A 44 1.87 -15.75 -5.22
C ALA A 44 1.79 -15.45 -3.70
N VAL A 45 2.74 -14.68 -3.14
CA VAL A 45 2.91 -14.46 -1.69
C VAL A 45 2.25 -13.15 -1.22
N VAL A 46 2.02 -12.20 -2.12
CA VAL A 46 1.27 -10.97 -1.81
C VAL A 46 -0.19 -11.28 -1.43
N HIS A 47 -0.69 -12.44 -1.84
CA HIS A 47 -2.12 -12.76 -1.89
C HIS A 47 -2.49 -14.02 -1.09
N ASP A 48 -1.69 -14.41 -0.10
CA ASP A 48 -1.92 -15.57 0.78
C ASP A 48 -3.11 -15.40 1.74
N GLY A 49 -4.25 -14.82 1.32
CA GLY A 49 -5.56 -14.79 2.00
C GLY A 49 -5.65 -14.20 3.42
N LYS A 50 -4.52 -13.97 4.09
CA LYS A 50 -4.39 -13.62 5.52
C LYS A 50 -3.83 -12.21 5.72
N THR A 51 -3.07 -11.69 4.75
CA THR A 51 -2.31 -10.42 4.90
C THR A 51 -2.33 -9.53 3.66
N GLY A 52 -3.08 -9.91 2.62
CA GLY A 52 -3.26 -9.13 1.39
C GLY A 52 -4.59 -8.37 1.35
N PRO A 53 -4.71 -7.32 0.52
CA PRO A 53 -5.98 -6.64 0.30
C PRO A 53 -6.99 -7.64 -0.29
N LEU A 54 -8.16 -7.75 0.34
CA LEU A 54 -9.27 -8.63 -0.04
C LEU A 54 -9.54 -8.50 -1.55
N GLY A 55 -9.46 -9.60 -2.30
CA GLY A 55 -9.71 -9.58 -3.75
C GLY A 55 -8.43 -9.58 -4.58
N THR A 56 -7.65 -10.65 -4.49
CA THR A 56 -6.64 -10.94 -5.52
C THR A 56 -6.58 -12.45 -5.74
N THR A 57 -6.88 -12.80 -7.00
CA THR A 57 -6.72 -14.01 -7.84
C THR A 57 -6.26 -15.36 -7.29
N ALA A 58 -5.73 -15.51 -6.08
CA ALA A 58 -5.22 -16.79 -5.59
C ALA A 58 -6.28 -17.64 -4.87
N LYS A 59 -7.27 -17.04 -4.19
CA LYS A 59 -8.37 -17.79 -3.52
C LYS A 59 -9.42 -16.92 -2.82
N SER A 60 -9.59 -15.65 -3.20
CA SER A 60 -10.71 -14.89 -2.68
C SER A 60 -12.00 -15.44 -3.30
N GLU A 61 -12.88 -15.96 -2.46
CA GLU A 61 -14.32 -16.00 -2.73
C GLU A 61 -14.70 -14.73 -3.49
N LEU A 62 -15.44 -14.87 -4.59
CA LEU A 62 -15.79 -13.76 -5.46
C LEU A 62 -16.51 -12.70 -4.60
N ASP A 63 -15.79 -11.62 -4.28
CA ASP A 63 -16.31 -10.58 -3.41
C ASP A 63 -17.28 -9.70 -4.21
N GLU A 64 -18.57 -9.86 -3.94
CA GLU A 64 -19.65 -9.15 -4.65
C GLU A 64 -19.63 -7.64 -4.36
N ASP A 65 -19.03 -7.21 -3.25
CA ASP A 65 -18.97 -5.81 -2.85
C ASP A 65 -17.86 -5.03 -3.59
N VAL A 66 -16.95 -5.73 -4.28
CA VAL A 66 -15.79 -5.14 -4.95
C VAL A 66 -15.94 -5.17 -6.48
N PRO A 67 -15.56 -4.08 -7.20
CA PRO A 67 -15.60 -4.05 -8.66
C PRO A 67 -14.86 -5.23 -9.31
N GLY A 68 -15.48 -5.86 -10.30
CA GLY A 68 -14.89 -7.00 -11.01
C GLY A 68 -14.71 -8.25 -10.13
N PHE A 69 -15.46 -8.37 -9.03
CA PHE A 69 -15.36 -9.47 -8.07
C PHE A 69 -13.95 -9.66 -7.48
N GLY A 70 -13.20 -8.56 -7.36
CA GLY A 70 -11.80 -8.58 -6.91
C GLY A 70 -10.82 -9.25 -7.89
N LYS A 71 -11.21 -9.51 -9.14
CA LYS A 71 -10.35 -10.19 -10.13
C LYS A 71 -9.27 -9.29 -10.72
N HIS A 72 -9.56 -8.00 -10.86
CA HIS A 72 -8.69 -7.05 -11.55
C HIS A 72 -8.22 -5.97 -10.57
N TYR A 73 -7.07 -6.21 -9.95
CA TYR A 73 -6.51 -5.32 -8.93
C TYR A 73 -5.11 -4.84 -9.28
N CYS A 74 -4.86 -3.55 -9.06
CA CYS A 74 -3.56 -2.94 -9.25
C CYS A 74 -2.89 -2.69 -7.88
N ILE A 75 -1.85 -3.46 -7.56
CA ILE A 75 -1.09 -3.37 -6.31
C ILE A 75 -0.49 -1.97 -6.06
N PRO A 76 0.27 -1.35 -7.00
CA PRO A 76 0.92 -0.09 -6.71
C PRO A 76 -0.07 1.04 -6.46
N CYS A 77 -1.25 0.99 -7.10
CA CYS A 77 -2.27 2.03 -6.97
C CYS A 77 -3.36 1.73 -5.94
N GLY A 78 -3.49 0.48 -5.48
CA GLY A 78 -4.50 0.08 -4.50
C GLY A 78 -5.94 0.17 -5.02
N LYS A 79 -6.16 -0.12 -6.31
CA LYS A 79 -7.46 0.07 -6.97
C LYS A 79 -7.95 -1.20 -7.67
N TYR A 80 -9.26 -1.42 -7.59
CA TYR A 80 -9.98 -2.46 -8.31
C TYR A 80 -10.57 -1.91 -9.60
N PHE A 81 -10.64 -2.78 -10.61
CA PHE A 81 -11.18 -2.49 -11.92
C PHE A 81 -12.25 -3.51 -12.29
N ASN A 82 -13.18 -3.10 -13.15
CA ASN A 82 -14.27 -3.97 -13.59
C ASN A 82 -13.81 -5.03 -14.61
N SER A 83 -12.79 -4.72 -15.44
CA SER A 83 -12.33 -5.60 -16.52
C SER A 83 -10.80 -5.64 -16.63
N ALA A 84 -10.27 -6.69 -17.27
CA ALA A 84 -8.86 -6.82 -17.61
C ALA A 84 -8.37 -5.70 -18.54
N THR A 85 -9.22 -5.26 -19.48
CA THR A 85 -8.89 -4.17 -20.40
C THR A 85 -8.72 -2.83 -19.67
N ALA A 86 -9.55 -2.55 -18.67
CA ALA A 86 -9.44 -1.34 -17.84
C ALA A 86 -8.18 -1.33 -16.97
N LEU A 87 -7.78 -2.51 -16.47
CA LEU A 87 -6.52 -2.68 -15.75
C LEU A 87 -5.32 -2.42 -16.68
N ALA A 88 -5.33 -3.02 -17.87
CA ALA A 88 -4.25 -2.82 -18.85
C ALA A 88 -4.15 -1.35 -19.30
N SER A 89 -5.28 -0.67 -19.53
CA SER A 89 -5.27 0.76 -19.83
C SER A 89 -4.70 1.57 -18.66
N HIS A 90 -5.09 1.26 -17.43
CA HIS A 90 -4.57 1.92 -16.23
C HIS A 90 -3.05 1.76 -16.07
N GLU A 91 -2.50 0.57 -16.31
CA GLU A 91 -1.06 0.32 -16.22
C GLU A 91 -0.27 1.10 -17.27
N SER A 92 -0.88 1.35 -18.43
CA SER A 92 -0.26 2.13 -19.50
C SER A 92 -0.19 3.64 -19.19
N GLU A 93 -1.01 4.13 -18.26
CA GLU A 93 -1.12 5.54 -17.92
C GLU A 93 0.11 6.10 -17.18
N ARG A 94 0.44 7.36 -17.47
CA ARG A 94 1.52 8.11 -16.81
C ARG A 94 1.43 8.14 -15.27
N PRO A 95 0.28 8.35 -14.61
CA PRO A 95 0.18 8.28 -13.15
C PRO A 95 0.65 6.93 -12.58
N HIS A 96 0.22 5.81 -13.18
CA HIS A 96 0.62 4.49 -12.73
C HIS A 96 2.13 4.30 -12.85
N LYS A 97 2.68 4.56 -14.04
CA LYS A 97 4.13 4.43 -14.30
C LYS A 97 4.98 5.27 -13.34
N ARG A 98 4.53 6.49 -13.02
CA ARG A 98 5.20 7.35 -12.03
C ARG A 98 5.17 6.74 -10.63
N ARG A 99 4.05 6.15 -10.21
CA ARG A 99 3.92 5.50 -8.89
C ARG A 99 4.76 4.23 -8.79
N VAL A 100 4.80 3.40 -9.83
CA VAL A 100 5.68 2.23 -9.89
C VAL A 100 7.14 2.64 -9.78
N LYS A 101 7.56 3.65 -10.55
CA LYS A 101 8.94 4.18 -10.46
C LYS A 101 9.24 4.70 -9.06
N LEU A 102 8.32 5.46 -8.45
CA LEU A 102 8.47 5.94 -7.07
C LEU A 102 8.68 4.76 -6.10
N LEU A 103 7.81 3.75 -6.13
CA LEU A 103 7.88 2.61 -5.21
C LEU A 103 9.15 1.77 -5.37
N ASN A 104 9.68 1.68 -6.60
CA ASN A 104 10.91 0.93 -6.89
C ASN A 104 12.19 1.72 -6.58
N THR A 105 12.20 3.03 -6.85
CA THR A 105 13.38 3.88 -6.64
C THR A 105 13.50 4.39 -5.20
N THR A 106 12.38 4.54 -4.49
CA THR A 106 12.41 5.07 -3.10
C THR A 106 12.97 4.01 -2.16
N PRO A 107 13.91 4.36 -1.26
CA PRO A 107 14.34 3.47 -0.18
C PRO A 107 13.15 3.07 0.70
N ARG A 108 13.36 2.06 1.55
CA ARG A 108 12.33 1.53 2.45
C ARG A 108 11.60 2.68 3.18
N PRO A 109 10.27 2.79 3.07
CA PRO A 109 9.50 3.80 3.76
C PRO A 109 9.69 3.67 5.27
N HIS A 110 9.55 4.79 5.97
CA HIS A 110 9.65 4.83 7.42
C HIS A 110 8.65 3.85 8.05
N ASN A 111 9.16 2.95 8.89
CA ASN A 111 8.36 1.98 9.64
C ASN A 111 8.47 2.27 11.15
N GLN A 112 7.57 1.68 11.94
CA GLN A 112 7.56 1.72 13.39
C GLN A 112 8.92 1.35 14.01
N ARG A 113 9.62 0.35 13.47
CA ARG A 113 10.97 -0.03 13.93
C ARG A 113 12.00 1.10 13.78
N ASP A 114 11.86 1.94 12.74
CA ASP A 114 12.76 3.07 12.52
C ASP A 114 12.48 4.17 13.57
N ALA A 115 11.21 4.39 13.93
CA ALA A 115 10.83 5.30 15.01
C ALA A 115 11.32 4.80 16.38
N GLU A 116 11.18 3.50 16.67
CA GLU A 116 11.67 2.90 17.92
C GLU A 116 13.18 3.01 18.05
N ALA A 117 13.91 2.74 16.97
CA ALA A 117 15.36 2.93 16.92
C ALA A 117 15.76 4.39 17.17
N ALA A 118 15.07 5.35 16.53
CA ALA A 118 15.31 6.77 16.75
C ALA A 118 14.96 7.23 18.18
N ALA A 119 13.96 6.61 18.80
CA ALA A 119 13.56 6.85 20.19
C ALA A 119 14.46 6.16 21.23
N GLY A 120 15.51 5.43 20.80
CA GLY A 120 16.40 4.69 21.70
C GLY A 120 15.79 3.40 22.26
N MET A 121 14.65 2.96 21.73
CA MET A 121 13.99 1.68 22.06
C MET A 121 14.25 0.60 21.01
N GLY A 122 15.27 0.78 20.17
CA GLY A 122 15.67 -0.22 19.17
C GLY A 122 16.03 -1.55 19.85
N ALA A 123 15.80 -2.65 19.13
CA ALA A 123 16.20 -3.97 19.60
C ALA A 123 17.66 -3.92 20.06
N PRO A 124 17.98 -4.40 21.28
CA PRO A 124 19.35 -4.42 21.73
C PRO A 124 20.15 -5.25 20.74
N ASP A 125 21.17 -4.64 20.13
CA ASP A 125 22.19 -5.36 19.36
C ASP A 125 23.04 -6.12 20.37
N ASN A 126 22.44 -7.16 20.93
CA ASN A 126 23.15 -8.23 21.62
C ASN A 126 23.99 -8.85 20.51
N GLY A 127 25.23 -8.36 20.37
CA GLY A 127 26.14 -8.71 19.29
C GLY A 127 26.23 -10.22 19.03
N PRO A 128 26.90 -10.64 17.95
CA PRO A 128 26.85 -12.02 17.44
C PRO A 128 26.89 -13.02 18.58
N LYS A 129 25.82 -13.84 18.68
CA LYS A 129 25.61 -14.77 19.80
C LYS A 129 26.91 -15.51 20.05
N LEU A 130 27.53 -15.26 21.20
CA LEU A 130 28.73 -15.95 21.64
C LEU A 130 28.36 -17.43 21.84
N ARG A 131 28.53 -18.21 20.77
CA ARG A 131 28.58 -19.69 20.76
C ARG A 131 27.29 -20.39 21.20
N THR A 132 26.49 -20.83 20.22
CA THR A 132 25.78 -22.11 20.36
C THR A 132 26.54 -23.09 19.47
N GLY A 133 27.24 -24.05 20.08
CA GLY A 133 28.21 -24.88 19.38
C GLY A 133 27.58 -25.91 18.44
N ALA A 134 28.04 -25.90 17.18
CA ALA A 134 28.17 -26.99 16.19
C ALA A 134 28.25 -26.31 14.80
N ALA A 135 29.24 -26.46 13.93
CA ALA A 135 30.24 -27.50 13.76
C ALA A 135 31.53 -26.89 13.15
N ALA A 136 32.68 -27.39 13.59
CA ALA A 136 33.92 -27.32 12.84
C ALA A 136 33.96 -28.51 11.87
N GLY A 137 34.43 -28.28 10.64
CA GLY A 137 34.99 -29.31 9.76
C GLY A 137 34.23 -29.55 8.45
N ALA A 138 34.74 -28.98 7.36
CA ALA A 138 35.15 -29.71 6.16
C ALA A 138 35.91 -28.76 5.22
N ALA A 139 37.19 -29.06 5.01
CA ALA A 139 38.00 -28.52 3.93
C ALA A 139 37.76 -29.37 2.68
N GLU A 140 37.79 -28.78 1.48
CA GLU A 140 38.29 -29.45 0.29
C GLU A 140 38.83 -28.42 -0.71
N MET A 141 40.12 -28.58 -1.01
CA MET A 141 40.81 -28.09 -2.20
C MET A 141 40.61 -29.17 -3.27
N ASP A 142 40.19 -28.81 -4.48
CA ASP A 142 40.55 -29.56 -5.69
C ASP A 142 40.50 -28.62 -6.92
N GLU A 143 41.49 -28.85 -7.78
CA GLU A 143 42.07 -28.14 -8.95
C GLU A 143 41.27 -27.07 -9.74
#